data_AF-H5SLZ2-F1
#
_entry.id   AF-H5SLZ2-F1
#
_cell.length_a   1.000
_cell.length_b   1.000
_cell.length_c   1.000
_cell.angle_alpha   90.00
_cell.angle_beta   90.00
_cell.angle_gamma   90.00
#
_symmetry.space_group_name_H-M   'P 1'
#
loop_
_entity.id
_entity.type
_entity.pdbx_description
1 polymer ?
#
loop_
_entity_poly.entity_id
_entity_poly.type
_entity_poly.pdbx_seq_one_letter_code
_entity_poly.pdbx_strand_id
1 'polypeptide(L)'
;MSLLKLLCTWPVLCSALLLTRLSAYSAAPPAGTWKLTVYQSSSELDLCLVKIIAEDNQRWRATVIARGVPDLDLVAEKLSITGRKLVLTLNLAGNSYTVTATMPEQPAVNILYGVFGRRPDMLLPVILERTDQQELDPKKSVRQSPANKAFVEAVGTANQERQRELLRTLLKQHGENPIAIFATVQLITLLADIEGQTKEIQGLAQDALHLAAKYGPALEGNAAWRIGEALLNSSKNQDLAPTYLERAISLFSAEAPASFRARLHKILAKAYRVSGQAAKAQALMAKIEALERQADDEYRRSVPPFPVHPVQPRKEPGRAVVLELFTGTQCPPCVAADVAFDAIGRTYSPTQVILLQYHLHIPRADPLTNPDTIKRSEFYQVQGTPTALINGKPTSGLGGPMQYAESRYKTLLKLINAHLQAEPPCHIDLQVRKQDHHLDIEATVSGYKNMPEKARLLFVLVEKEVRYPAPNEIRFHHHVVRAIPGGHEGFALEKDKTRQSVRVDLVNLEKDLRDYLNRYARETPFPDDEQPLELRHLRVIALIQDLATREILHAALADVPD
;
A
#
# COMPACT_ATOMS: atom_id res chain seq x y z
N MET A 1 -45.13 71.49 38.04
CA MET A 1 -45.89 71.30 39.30
C MET A 1 -45.73 69.84 39.70
N SER A 2 -44.77 69.55 40.59
CA SER A 2 -44.98 69.21 42.02
C SER A 2 -45.42 67.74 42.18
N LEU A 3 -44.51 66.81 42.55
CA LEU A 3 -44.26 66.28 43.92
C LEU A 3 -45.47 65.44 44.41
N LEU A 4 -45.40 64.21 44.95
CA LEU A 4 -44.45 63.64 45.91
C LEU A 4 -44.77 62.13 46.19
N LYS A 5 -43.72 61.28 46.32
CA LYS A 5 -43.49 60.10 47.22
C LYS A 5 -44.56 58.99 47.45
N LEU A 6 -44.16 57.72 47.31
CA LEU A 6 -43.72 56.76 48.37
C LEU A 6 -43.49 55.35 47.75
N LEU A 7 -42.27 54.81 47.72
CA LEU A 7 -41.68 53.80 48.63
C LEU A 7 -42.32 52.38 48.58
N CYS A 8 -41.59 51.40 48.02
CA CYS A 8 -41.07 50.19 48.69
C CYS A 8 -40.91 48.95 47.78
N THR A 9 -39.66 48.49 47.69
CA THR A 9 -39.19 47.09 47.66
C THR A 9 -39.68 46.14 46.55
N TRP A 10 -38.82 45.94 45.54
CA TRP A 10 -38.83 44.78 44.65
C TRP A 10 -38.19 43.55 45.33
N PRO A 11 -38.74 42.33 45.17
CA PRO A 11 -38.09 41.12 45.65
C PRO A 11 -36.99 40.66 44.70
N VAL A 12 -35.87 40.28 45.30
CA VAL A 12 -34.75 39.55 44.71
C VAL A 12 -35.26 38.20 44.18
N LEU A 13 -35.27 38.02 42.85
CA LEU A 13 -35.32 36.68 42.25
C LEU A 13 -33.88 36.16 42.14
N CYS A 14 -33.53 35.26 43.05
CA CYS A 14 -32.34 34.41 42.95
C CYS A 14 -32.50 33.46 41.76
N SER A 15 -31.95 33.83 40.60
CA SER A 15 -31.64 32.88 39.54
C SER A 15 -30.42 32.07 39.97
N ALA A 16 -30.67 30.90 40.56
CA ALA A 16 -29.64 29.89 40.78
C ALA A 16 -29.11 29.41 39.43
N LEU A 17 -27.98 29.98 39.01
CA LEU A 17 -27.09 29.37 38.03
C LEU A 17 -26.62 28.03 38.61
N LEU A 18 -27.31 26.95 38.24
CA LEU A 18 -26.76 25.60 38.28
C LEU A 18 -25.58 25.56 37.31
N LEU A 19 -24.42 26.01 37.79
CA LEU A 19 -23.12 25.57 37.31
C LEU A 19 -23.06 24.07 37.60
N THR A 20 -23.57 23.25 36.67
CA THR A 20 -23.15 21.86 36.58
C THR A 20 -21.64 21.90 36.35
N ARG A 21 -20.88 21.73 37.43
CA ARG A 21 -19.51 21.26 37.34
C ARG A 21 -19.60 19.93 36.60
N LEU A 22 -19.37 19.95 35.28
CA LEU A 22 -18.86 18.79 34.58
C LEU A 22 -17.56 18.45 35.29
N SER A 23 -17.62 17.59 36.30
CA SER A 23 -16.45 16.90 36.80
C SER A 23 -15.85 16.21 35.59
N ALA A 24 -14.79 16.77 35.03
CA ALA A 24 -13.92 16.07 34.11
C ALA A 24 -13.40 14.85 34.87
N TYR A 25 -14.09 13.73 34.70
CA TYR A 25 -13.70 12.47 35.30
C TYR A 25 -12.38 12.08 34.63
N SER A 26 -11.27 12.30 35.34
CA SER A 26 -9.96 11.86 34.91
C SER A 26 -9.93 10.35 35.03
N ALA A 27 -9.79 9.64 33.91
CA ALA A 27 -9.35 8.25 33.95
C ALA A 27 -8.09 8.14 34.85
N ALA A 28 -7.91 7.03 35.56
CA ALA A 28 -6.73 6.86 36.39
C ALA A 28 -5.46 7.03 35.53
N PRO A 29 -4.46 7.79 36.00
CA PRO A 29 -3.28 8.11 35.21
C PRO A 29 -2.53 6.82 34.82
N PRO A 30 -2.15 6.61 33.54
CA PRO A 30 -1.46 5.39 33.10
C PRO A 30 0.00 5.31 33.56
N ALA A 31 0.44 6.14 34.50
CA ALA A 31 1.80 6.15 35.01
C ALA A 31 2.18 4.80 35.62
N GLY A 32 3.33 4.25 35.22
CA GLY A 32 3.81 2.94 35.64
C GLY A 32 4.51 2.19 34.51
N THR A 33 4.94 0.97 34.81
CA THR A 33 5.53 0.06 33.82
C THR A 33 4.45 -0.90 33.31
N TRP A 34 4.44 -1.09 32.00
CA TRP A 34 3.48 -1.93 31.29
C TRP A 34 4.23 -2.93 30.41
N LYS A 35 3.90 -4.21 30.54
CA LYS A 35 4.32 -5.25 29.60
C LYS A 35 3.36 -5.27 28.44
N LEU A 36 3.90 -5.18 27.23
CA LEU A 36 3.13 -5.06 25.99
C LEU A 36 3.21 -6.38 25.22
N THR A 37 2.12 -7.14 25.22
CA THR A 37 2.05 -8.45 24.56
C THR A 37 1.21 -8.35 23.28
N VAL A 38 1.83 -8.61 22.14
CA VAL A 38 1.19 -8.65 20.82
C VAL A 38 0.77 -10.08 20.51
N TYR A 39 -0.48 -10.26 20.12
CA TYR A 39 -1.04 -11.57 19.77
C TYR A 39 -1.05 -11.75 18.26
N GLN A 40 -0.30 -12.75 17.80
CA GLN A 40 -0.22 -13.17 16.40
C GLN A 40 -0.91 -14.52 16.23
N SER A 41 -1.33 -14.86 15.01
CA SER A 41 -2.01 -16.13 14.75
C SER A 41 -1.22 -17.36 15.24
N SER A 42 0.11 -17.35 15.07
CA SER A 42 0.98 -18.48 15.40
C SER A 42 1.68 -18.38 16.76
N SER A 43 1.69 -17.21 17.41
CA SER A 43 2.42 -16.99 18.67
C SER A 43 1.95 -15.75 19.43
N GLU A 44 2.40 -15.62 20.66
CA GLU A 44 2.31 -14.41 21.48
C GLU A 44 3.71 -13.86 21.66
N LEU A 45 3.87 -12.54 21.48
CA LEU A 45 5.14 -11.83 21.64
C LEU A 45 5.01 -10.79 22.74
N ASP A 46 5.70 -10.98 23.85
CA ASP A 46 5.97 -9.91 24.82
C ASP A 46 6.96 -8.94 24.18
N LEU A 47 6.46 -7.95 23.45
CA LEU A 47 7.27 -7.08 22.60
C LEU A 47 8.26 -6.24 23.43
N CYS A 48 7.77 -5.60 24.48
CA CYS A 48 8.58 -4.76 25.35
C CYS A 48 7.94 -4.49 26.72
N LEU A 49 8.76 -3.98 27.63
CA LEU A 49 8.30 -3.22 28.79
C LEU A 49 8.38 -1.73 28.45
N VAL A 50 7.26 -1.02 28.63
CA VAL A 50 7.19 0.44 28.46
C VAL A 50 6.90 1.10 29.79
N LYS A 51 7.77 2.03 30.19
CA LYS A 51 7.56 2.90 31.34
C LYS A 51 6.88 4.17 30.90
N ILE A 52 5.70 4.44 31.45
CA ILE A 52 4.93 5.66 31.22
C ILE A 52 5.05 6.55 32.45
N ILE A 53 5.42 7.81 32.25
CA ILE A 53 5.50 8.82 33.31
C ILE A 53 4.70 10.06 32.91
N ALA A 54 4.05 10.67 33.90
CA ALA A 54 3.51 12.01 33.75
C ALA A 54 4.66 13.01 33.81
N GLU A 55 4.65 13.98 32.92
CA GLU A 55 5.53 15.14 32.93
C GLU A 55 4.74 16.39 33.35
N ASP A 56 5.46 17.51 33.49
CA ASP A 56 4.85 18.82 33.69
C ASP A 56 3.86 19.16 32.56
N ASN A 57 2.88 20.02 32.86
CA ASN A 57 1.88 20.51 31.90
C ASN A 57 1.04 19.41 31.25
N GLN A 58 0.70 18.34 31.99
CA GLN A 58 -0.15 17.23 31.51
C GLN A 58 0.43 16.49 30.29
N ARG A 59 1.74 16.59 30.07
CA ARG A 59 2.44 15.80 29.05
C ARG A 59 2.77 14.42 29.58
N TRP A 60 2.98 13.49 28.66
CA TRP A 60 3.24 12.09 28.98
C TRP A 60 4.43 11.60 28.17
N ARG A 61 5.32 10.86 28.82
CA ARG A 61 6.45 10.20 28.18
C ARG A 61 6.33 8.70 28.32
N ALA A 62 6.63 8.00 27.24
CA ALA A 62 6.85 6.56 27.23
C ALA A 62 8.33 6.27 26.96
N THR A 63 8.88 5.26 27.62
CA THR A 63 10.24 4.78 27.39
C THR A 63 10.25 3.27 27.36
N VAL A 64 10.83 2.67 26.32
CA VAL A 64 11.06 1.22 26.26
C VAL A 64 12.23 0.89 27.20
N ILE A 65 11.95 0.15 28.28
CA ILE A 65 12.95 -0.20 29.30
C ILE A 65 13.49 -1.62 29.16
N ALA A 66 12.74 -2.51 28.53
CA ALA A 66 13.18 -3.87 28.18
C ALA A 66 12.52 -4.33 26.88
N ARG A 67 13.16 -5.28 26.19
CA ARG A 67 12.73 -5.80 24.88
C ARG A 67 12.58 -7.31 24.97
N GLY A 68 11.55 -7.84 24.34
CA GLY A 68 11.33 -9.28 24.33
C GLY A 68 12.30 -10.03 23.41
N VAL A 69 12.67 -9.41 22.30
CA VAL A 69 13.66 -9.94 21.36
C VAL A 69 14.98 -9.19 21.55
N PRO A 70 16.10 -9.89 21.80
CA PRO A 70 17.42 -9.25 21.92
C PRO A 70 17.78 -8.52 20.63
N ASP A 71 18.50 -7.41 20.75
CA ASP A 71 18.98 -6.58 19.63
C ASP A 71 17.89 -6.02 18.70
N LEU A 72 16.62 -6.14 19.08
CA LEU A 72 15.51 -5.52 18.36
C LEU A 72 15.62 -4.00 18.50
N ASP A 73 15.87 -3.32 17.38
CA ASP A 73 15.82 -1.85 17.34
C ASP A 73 14.37 -1.40 17.56
N LEU A 74 14.06 -1.08 18.82
CA LEU A 74 12.73 -0.75 19.30
C LEU A 74 12.79 0.44 20.24
N VAL A 75 12.13 1.53 19.87
CA VAL A 75 12.12 2.78 20.64
C VAL A 75 10.70 3.34 20.71
N ALA A 76 10.33 3.93 21.84
CA ALA A 76 9.11 4.72 21.95
C ALA A 76 9.38 6.14 21.42
N GLU A 77 8.69 6.53 20.35
CA GLU A 77 8.87 7.85 19.71
C GLU A 77 7.94 8.90 20.29
N LYS A 78 6.68 8.52 20.56
CA LYS A 78 5.64 9.46 20.97
C LYS A 78 4.59 8.76 21.82
N LEU A 79 4.07 9.48 22.82
CA LEU A 79 2.89 9.09 23.58
C LEU A 79 1.89 10.25 23.54
N SER A 80 0.64 9.95 23.20
CA SER A 80 -0.48 10.89 23.27
C SER A 80 -1.60 10.26 24.08
N ILE A 81 -2.12 11.02 25.05
CA ILE A 81 -3.28 10.62 25.84
C ILE A 81 -4.33 11.72 25.69
N THR A 82 -5.46 11.37 25.08
CA THR A 82 -6.56 12.30 24.82
C THR A 82 -7.85 11.70 25.37
N GLY A 83 -8.37 12.28 26.45
CA GLY A 83 -9.47 11.70 27.20
C GLY A 83 -9.09 10.30 27.70
N ARG A 84 -9.79 9.27 27.21
CA ARG A 84 -9.50 7.87 27.53
C ARG A 84 -8.62 7.15 26.50
N LYS A 85 -8.28 7.80 25.39
CA LYS A 85 -7.52 7.18 24.30
C LYS A 85 -6.02 7.34 24.57
N LEU A 86 -5.31 6.23 24.63
CA LEU A 86 -3.85 6.17 24.67
C LEU A 86 -3.35 5.78 23.27
N VAL A 87 -2.42 6.56 22.72
CA VAL A 87 -1.73 6.27 21.46
C VAL A 87 -0.22 6.34 21.70
N LEU A 88 0.45 5.19 21.62
CA LEU A 88 1.90 5.05 21.72
C LEU A 88 2.47 4.73 20.33
N THR A 89 3.38 5.55 19.85
CA THR A 89 4.13 5.32 18.61
C THR A 89 5.45 4.63 18.94
N LEU A 90 5.72 3.50 18.30
CA LEU A 90 6.93 2.70 18.43
C LEU A 90 7.68 2.67 17.10
N ASN A 91 8.96 3.00 17.10
CA ASN A 91 9.86 2.67 16.00
C ASN A 91 10.35 1.25 16.17
N LEU A 92 10.14 0.40 15.17
CA LEU A 92 10.60 -0.98 15.13
C LEU A 92 11.40 -1.20 13.84
N ALA A 93 12.73 -1.30 13.97
CA ALA A 93 13.67 -1.46 12.86
C ALA A 93 13.42 -0.45 11.72
N GLY A 94 13.29 0.83 12.08
CA GLY A 94 13.02 1.93 11.16
C GLY A 94 11.57 2.09 10.72
N ASN A 95 10.64 1.22 11.17
CA ASN A 95 9.22 1.29 10.83
C ASN A 95 8.40 1.83 12.01
N SER A 96 7.54 2.81 11.76
CA SER A 96 6.62 3.33 12.77
C SER A 96 5.38 2.45 12.90
N TYR A 97 5.10 1.99 14.12
CA TYR A 97 3.88 1.29 14.53
C TYR A 97 3.15 2.07 15.62
N THR A 98 1.84 1.89 15.70
CA THR A 98 1.02 2.48 16.76
C THR A 98 0.42 1.40 17.65
N VAL A 99 0.41 1.67 18.95
CA VAL A 99 -0.40 0.97 19.95
C VAL A 99 -1.50 1.92 20.38
N THR A 100 -2.75 1.56 20.07
CA THR A 100 -3.93 2.32 20.51
C THR A 100 -4.71 1.51 21.52
N ALA A 101 -4.91 2.06 22.72
CA ALA A 101 -5.70 1.43 23.77
C ALA A 101 -6.74 2.41 24.33
N THR A 102 -7.86 1.88 24.81
CA THR A 102 -8.88 2.67 25.51
C THR A 102 -8.79 2.41 26.99
N MET A 103 -8.53 3.46 27.77
CA MET A 103 -8.52 3.38 29.22
C MET A 103 -9.95 3.22 29.74
N PRO A 104 -10.20 2.26 30.65
CA PRO A 104 -11.51 2.05 31.25
C PRO A 104 -11.90 3.22 32.17
N GLU A 105 -13.20 3.33 32.44
CA GLU A 105 -13.76 4.36 33.35
C GLU A 105 -13.40 4.11 34.84
N GLN A 106 -13.15 2.86 35.23
CA GLN A 106 -12.88 2.50 36.61
C GLN A 106 -11.42 2.86 36.99
N PRO A 107 -11.18 3.45 38.17
CA PRO A 107 -9.83 3.68 38.65
C PRO A 107 -9.14 2.37 39.03
N ALA A 108 -7.83 2.28 38.75
CA ALA A 108 -6.95 1.13 38.99
C ALA A 108 -7.20 -0.11 38.11
N VAL A 109 -6.86 0.00 36.83
CA VAL A 109 -6.86 -1.16 35.93
C VAL A 109 -5.42 -1.62 35.63
N ASN A 110 -5.19 -2.92 35.82
CA ASN A 110 -3.91 -3.58 35.57
C ASN A 110 -3.78 -4.09 34.13
N ILE A 111 -4.83 -4.02 33.33
CA ILE A 111 -4.86 -4.54 31.95
C ILE A 111 -5.52 -3.54 31.02
N LEU A 112 -4.82 -3.11 29.97
CA LEU A 112 -5.41 -2.36 28.87
C LEU A 112 -5.45 -3.23 27.61
N TYR A 113 -6.62 -3.29 26.99
CA TYR A 113 -6.79 -3.90 25.69
C TYR A 113 -6.63 -2.84 24.60
N GLY A 114 -5.93 -3.20 23.53
CA GLY A 114 -5.71 -2.30 22.42
C GLY A 114 -5.37 -3.00 21.14
N VAL A 115 -4.95 -2.21 20.16
CA VAL A 115 -4.47 -2.68 18.86
C VAL A 115 -3.04 -2.23 18.62
N PHE A 116 -2.23 -3.12 18.06
CA PHE A 116 -0.91 -2.84 17.53
C PHE A 116 -0.95 -2.91 16.00
N GLY A 117 -0.49 -1.86 15.33
CA GLY A 117 -0.42 -1.87 13.87
C GLY A 117 0.04 -0.55 13.28
N ARG A 118 0.40 -0.60 11.99
CA ARG A 118 0.81 0.58 11.19
C ARG A 118 -0.32 1.07 10.29
N ARG A 119 -1.24 0.19 9.93
CA ARG A 119 -2.34 0.47 8.99
C ARG A 119 -3.64 -0.16 9.49
N PRO A 120 -4.81 0.42 9.16
CA PRO A 120 -6.11 -0.12 9.59
C PRO A 120 -6.42 -1.55 9.09
N ASP A 121 -5.75 -2.00 8.03
CA ASP A 121 -5.87 -3.35 7.47
C ASP A 121 -4.97 -4.39 8.14
N MET A 122 -3.95 -3.94 8.87
CA MET A 122 -2.95 -4.79 9.51
C MET A 122 -2.87 -4.46 11.00
N LEU A 123 -3.93 -4.86 11.72
CA LEU A 123 -4.06 -4.68 13.16
C LEU A 123 -3.95 -6.03 13.86
N LEU A 124 -3.20 -6.04 14.96
CA LEU A 124 -3.08 -7.18 15.87
C LEU A 124 -3.63 -6.80 17.25
N PRO A 125 -4.31 -7.72 17.95
CA PRO A 125 -4.65 -7.51 19.36
C PRO A 125 -3.37 -7.30 20.18
N VAL A 126 -3.40 -6.32 21.08
CA VAL A 126 -2.34 -6.11 22.07
C VAL A 126 -2.95 -5.97 23.46
N ILE A 127 -2.27 -6.55 24.44
CA ILE A 127 -2.62 -6.41 25.85
C ILE A 127 -1.45 -5.72 26.55
N LEU A 128 -1.75 -4.66 27.30
CA LEU A 128 -0.80 -3.99 28.17
C LEU A 128 -1.11 -4.38 29.61
N GLU A 129 -0.21 -5.13 30.23
CA GLU A 129 -0.34 -5.57 31.62
C GLU A 129 0.58 -4.74 32.52
N ARG A 130 0.02 -4.11 33.56
CA ARG A 130 0.81 -3.40 34.57
C ARG A 130 1.73 -4.39 35.28
N THR A 131 2.99 -4.03 35.44
CA THR A 131 4.02 -4.92 36.01
C THR A 131 5.10 -4.12 36.72
N ASP A 132 5.77 -4.74 37.70
CA ASP A 132 6.97 -4.22 38.36
C ASP A 132 8.27 -4.78 37.76
N GLN A 133 8.15 -5.65 36.74
CA GLN A 133 9.30 -6.21 36.01
C GLN A 133 10.20 -5.10 35.45
N GLN A 134 11.50 -5.34 35.50
CA GLN A 134 12.52 -4.46 34.91
C GLN A 134 13.17 -5.06 33.67
N GLU A 135 12.99 -6.37 33.45
CA GLU A 135 13.56 -7.13 32.35
C GLU A 135 12.55 -8.14 31.79
N LEU A 136 12.79 -8.61 30.57
CA LEU A 136 12.06 -9.71 29.93
C LEU A 136 13.05 -10.84 29.67
N ASP A 137 12.61 -12.09 29.87
CA ASP A 137 13.38 -13.28 29.51
C ASP A 137 13.23 -13.54 28.01
N PRO A 138 14.27 -13.32 27.19
CA PRO A 138 14.19 -13.47 25.74
C PRO A 138 13.72 -14.85 25.28
N LYS A 139 14.03 -15.89 26.06
CA LYS A 139 13.66 -17.28 25.74
C LYS A 139 12.17 -17.55 25.96
N LYS A 140 11.46 -16.66 26.66
CA LYS A 140 10.03 -16.77 26.99
C LYS A 140 9.17 -15.68 26.34
N SER A 141 9.80 -14.65 25.78
CA SER A 141 9.11 -13.54 25.14
C SER A 141 8.30 -13.94 23.91
N VAL A 142 8.73 -14.98 23.18
CA VAL A 142 7.96 -15.59 22.10
C VAL A 142 7.46 -16.94 22.58
N ARG A 143 6.13 -17.12 22.63
CA ARG A 143 5.52 -18.36 23.11
C ARG A 143 4.33 -18.76 22.25
N GLN A 144 4.04 -20.06 22.24
CA GLN A 144 2.79 -20.57 21.69
C GLN A 144 1.91 -21.06 22.83
N SER A 145 0.80 -20.38 23.07
CA SER A 145 -0.22 -20.88 23.98
C SER A 145 -0.91 -22.11 23.38
N PRO A 146 -1.66 -22.90 24.17
CA PRO A 146 -2.50 -23.97 23.65
C PRO A 146 -3.41 -23.53 22.50
N ALA A 147 -3.94 -22.29 22.57
CA ALA A 147 -4.74 -21.70 21.51
C ALA A 147 -3.94 -21.47 20.21
N ASN A 148 -2.70 -20.97 20.29
CA ASN A 148 -1.85 -20.82 19.11
C ASN A 148 -1.55 -22.18 18.46
N LYS A 149 -1.21 -23.19 19.27
CA LYS A 149 -0.90 -24.54 18.77
C LYS A 149 -2.09 -25.16 18.06
N ALA A 150 -3.27 -25.08 18.68
CA ALA A 150 -4.52 -25.55 18.07
C ALA A 150 -4.84 -24.81 16.77
N PHE A 151 -4.60 -23.50 16.70
CA PHE A 151 -4.83 -22.73 15.48
C PHE A 151 -3.85 -23.16 14.37
N VAL A 152 -2.56 -23.27 14.68
CA VAL A 152 -1.51 -23.71 13.74
C VAL A 152 -1.81 -25.11 13.20
N GLU A 153 -2.21 -26.04 14.07
CA GLU A 153 -2.64 -27.39 13.67
C GLU A 153 -3.84 -27.34 12.72
N ALA A 154 -4.87 -26.55 13.06
CA ALA A 154 -6.06 -26.42 12.24
C ALA A 154 -5.72 -25.83 10.85
N VAL A 155 -4.99 -24.72 10.77
CA VAL A 155 -4.66 -24.09 9.48
C VAL A 155 -3.68 -24.91 8.64
N GLY A 156 -2.82 -25.72 9.29
CA GLY A 156 -1.92 -26.65 8.62
C GLY A 156 -2.61 -27.94 8.12
N THR A 157 -3.87 -28.17 8.50
CA THR A 157 -4.62 -29.37 8.10
C THR A 157 -5.17 -29.23 6.68
N ALA A 158 -4.75 -30.13 5.78
CA ALA A 158 -5.19 -30.12 4.37
C ALA A 158 -6.66 -30.53 4.17
N ASN A 159 -7.19 -31.42 5.01
CA ASN A 159 -8.59 -31.85 4.94
C ASN A 159 -9.50 -30.75 5.53
N GLN A 160 -10.34 -30.14 4.70
CA GLN A 160 -11.19 -29.01 5.10
C GLN A 160 -12.24 -29.38 6.17
N GLU A 161 -12.78 -30.61 6.16
CA GLU A 161 -13.73 -31.04 7.16
C GLU A 161 -13.07 -31.15 8.53
N ARG A 162 -11.92 -31.83 8.59
CA ARG A 162 -11.12 -31.92 9.80
C ARG A 162 -10.67 -30.55 10.29
N GLN A 163 -10.26 -29.67 9.37
CA GLN A 163 -9.89 -28.31 9.68
C GLN A 163 -11.06 -27.54 10.33
N ARG A 164 -12.29 -27.66 9.81
CA ARG A 164 -13.48 -27.05 10.44
C ARG A 164 -13.75 -27.59 11.84
N GLU A 165 -13.63 -28.90 12.06
CA GLU A 165 -13.78 -29.51 13.39
C GLU A 165 -12.75 -28.98 14.40
N LEU A 166 -11.48 -28.88 13.98
CA LEU A 166 -10.40 -28.36 14.82
C LEU A 166 -10.65 -26.89 15.17
N LEU A 167 -11.09 -26.07 14.22
CA LEU A 167 -11.43 -24.67 14.48
C LEU A 167 -12.62 -24.53 15.44
N ARG A 168 -13.68 -25.34 15.27
CA ARG A 168 -14.81 -25.38 16.22
C ARG A 168 -14.36 -25.80 17.62
N THR A 169 -13.48 -26.78 17.71
CA THR A 169 -12.92 -27.25 18.98
C THR A 169 -12.11 -26.14 19.65
N LEU A 170 -11.25 -25.45 18.90
CA LEU A 170 -10.50 -24.30 19.36
C LEU A 170 -11.44 -23.21 19.91
N LEU A 171 -12.46 -22.81 19.16
CA LEU A 171 -13.40 -21.77 19.58
C LEU A 171 -14.17 -22.17 20.85
N LYS A 172 -14.51 -23.45 21.00
CA LYS A 172 -15.14 -23.97 22.21
C LYS A 172 -14.21 -23.94 23.43
N GLN A 173 -12.92 -24.24 23.25
CA GLN A 173 -11.95 -24.33 24.35
C GLN A 173 -11.28 -22.99 24.69
N HIS A 174 -11.17 -22.10 23.71
CA HIS A 174 -10.35 -20.90 23.75
C HIS A 174 -11.07 -19.66 23.16
N GLY A 175 -12.41 -19.63 23.20
CA GLY A 175 -13.22 -18.56 22.60
C GLY A 175 -12.96 -17.15 23.15
N GLU A 176 -12.41 -17.02 24.36
CA GLU A 176 -12.03 -15.73 24.96
C GLU A 176 -10.60 -15.30 24.63
N ASN A 177 -9.78 -16.20 24.05
CA ASN A 177 -8.41 -15.89 23.68
C ASN A 177 -8.41 -15.02 22.40
N PRO A 178 -7.52 -14.02 22.26
CA PRO A 178 -7.41 -13.19 21.05
C PRO A 178 -7.34 -13.97 19.74
N ILE A 179 -6.77 -15.19 19.76
CA ILE A 179 -6.67 -16.08 18.60
C ILE A 179 -8.03 -16.50 18.05
N ALA A 180 -9.08 -16.51 18.88
CA ALA A 180 -10.43 -16.83 18.45
C ALA A 180 -10.94 -15.88 17.35
N ILE A 181 -10.49 -14.62 17.30
CA ILE A 181 -10.84 -13.69 16.22
C ILE A 181 -10.35 -14.23 14.86
N PHE A 182 -9.09 -14.68 14.80
CA PHE A 182 -8.50 -15.24 13.58
C PHE A 182 -9.11 -16.61 13.24
N ALA A 183 -9.32 -17.47 14.24
CA ALA A 183 -9.94 -18.78 14.08
C ALA A 183 -11.36 -18.68 13.51
N THR A 184 -12.15 -17.71 13.99
CA THR A 184 -13.50 -17.46 13.48
C THR A 184 -13.49 -17.01 12.03
N VAL A 185 -12.64 -16.05 11.65
CA VAL A 185 -12.55 -15.60 10.24
C VAL A 185 -12.18 -16.76 9.33
N GLN A 186 -11.23 -17.61 9.75
CA GLN A 186 -10.85 -18.80 8.99
C GLN A 186 -12.01 -19.80 8.88
N LEU A 187 -12.74 -20.05 9.98
CA LEU A 187 -13.88 -20.97 9.97
C LEU A 187 -15.01 -20.44 9.08
N ILE A 188 -15.33 -19.15 9.15
CA ILE A 188 -16.31 -18.50 8.27
C ILE A 188 -15.89 -18.67 6.81
N THR A 189 -14.62 -18.48 6.47
CA THR A 189 -14.11 -18.69 5.11
C THR A 189 -14.37 -20.11 4.62
N LEU A 190 -14.20 -21.13 5.47
CA LEU A 190 -14.45 -22.54 5.12
C LEU A 190 -15.94 -22.93 5.09
N LEU A 191 -16.79 -22.19 5.80
CA LEU A 191 -18.23 -22.39 5.83
C LEU A 191 -18.95 -21.60 4.74
N ALA A 192 -18.32 -20.56 4.19
CA ALA A 192 -18.97 -19.57 3.34
C ALA A 192 -19.67 -20.22 2.13
N ASP A 193 -19.05 -21.20 1.49
CA ASP A 193 -19.62 -21.91 0.34
C ASP A 193 -20.45 -23.16 0.68
N ILE A 194 -20.72 -23.40 1.96
CA ILE A 194 -21.54 -24.53 2.40
C ILE A 194 -22.99 -24.08 2.60
N GLU A 195 -23.91 -24.79 1.94
CA GLU A 195 -25.34 -24.54 2.04
C GLU A 195 -25.86 -24.79 3.47
N GLY A 196 -26.81 -23.96 3.92
CA GLY A 196 -27.43 -24.07 5.25
C GLY A 196 -26.59 -23.53 6.42
N GLN A 197 -25.38 -23.02 6.18
CA GLN A 197 -24.50 -22.55 7.26
C GLN A 197 -24.71 -21.08 7.69
N THR A 198 -25.67 -20.38 7.09
CA THR A 198 -25.92 -18.94 7.33
C THR A 198 -26.05 -18.60 8.82
N LYS A 199 -26.79 -19.41 9.60
CA LYS A 199 -26.97 -19.18 11.04
C LYS A 199 -25.68 -19.39 11.84
N GLU A 200 -24.90 -20.42 11.52
CA GLU A 200 -23.62 -20.66 12.18
C GLU A 200 -22.65 -19.51 11.87
N ILE A 201 -22.57 -19.09 10.61
CA ILE A 201 -21.75 -17.95 10.17
C ILE A 201 -22.11 -16.67 10.95
N GLN A 202 -23.40 -16.38 11.09
CA GLN A 202 -23.87 -15.20 11.84
C GLN A 202 -23.51 -15.29 13.33
N GLY A 203 -23.69 -16.44 13.96
CA GLY A 203 -23.30 -16.66 15.37
C GLY A 203 -21.80 -16.49 15.57
N LEU A 204 -20.99 -17.13 14.73
CA LEU A 204 -19.53 -16.99 14.74
C LEU A 204 -19.11 -15.52 14.57
N ALA A 205 -19.68 -14.81 13.59
CA ALA A 205 -19.35 -13.42 13.35
C ALA A 205 -19.71 -12.53 14.55
N GLN A 206 -20.88 -12.73 15.16
CA GLN A 206 -21.30 -12.04 16.37
C GLN A 206 -20.27 -12.21 17.50
N ASP A 207 -19.83 -13.44 17.76
CA ASP A 207 -18.87 -13.77 18.82
C ASP A 207 -17.51 -13.11 18.56
N ALA A 208 -17.00 -13.18 17.32
CA ALA A 208 -15.74 -12.56 16.94
C ALA A 208 -15.79 -11.03 17.04
N LEU A 209 -16.90 -10.40 16.64
CA LEU A 209 -17.08 -8.96 16.78
C LEU A 209 -17.17 -8.54 18.25
N HIS A 210 -17.87 -9.31 19.08
CA HIS A 210 -17.95 -9.07 20.52
C HIS A 210 -16.57 -9.16 21.19
N LEU A 211 -15.78 -10.18 20.85
CA LEU A 211 -14.41 -10.31 21.33
C LEU A 211 -13.51 -9.17 20.83
N ALA A 212 -13.57 -8.83 19.54
CA ALA A 212 -12.77 -7.77 18.94
C ALA A 212 -13.09 -6.38 19.54
N ALA A 213 -14.36 -6.12 19.87
CA ALA A 213 -14.79 -4.88 20.51
C ALA A 213 -14.09 -4.61 21.85
N LYS A 214 -13.65 -5.65 22.58
CA LYS A 214 -12.85 -5.51 23.81
C LYS A 214 -11.53 -4.76 23.59
N TYR A 215 -10.96 -4.86 22.38
CA TYR A 215 -9.70 -4.20 21.99
C TYR A 215 -9.91 -2.84 21.32
N GLY A 216 -11.17 -2.44 21.14
CA GLY A 216 -11.57 -1.15 20.60
C GLY A 216 -12.14 -1.22 19.16
N PRO A 217 -12.73 -0.10 18.70
CA PRO A 217 -13.50 -0.05 17.46
C PRO A 217 -12.67 -0.38 16.21
N ALA A 218 -11.36 -0.11 16.24
CA ALA A 218 -10.48 -0.40 15.11
C ALA A 218 -10.34 -1.92 14.87
N LEU A 219 -10.21 -2.73 15.94
CA LEU A 219 -10.12 -4.18 15.78
C LEU A 219 -11.48 -4.78 15.40
N GLU A 220 -12.56 -4.28 16.00
CA GLU A 220 -13.92 -4.69 15.62
C GLU A 220 -14.20 -4.39 14.14
N GLY A 221 -13.82 -3.19 13.67
CA GLY A 221 -13.95 -2.81 12.27
C GLY A 221 -13.09 -3.68 11.35
N ASN A 222 -11.87 -4.03 11.75
CA ASN A 222 -11.02 -4.96 11.02
C ASN A 222 -11.63 -6.36 10.95
N ALA A 223 -12.12 -6.91 12.07
CA ALA A 223 -12.80 -8.20 12.09
C ALA A 223 -14.05 -8.21 11.18
N ALA A 224 -14.89 -7.17 11.26
CA ALA A 224 -16.06 -7.00 10.41
C ALA A 224 -15.68 -6.96 8.92
N TRP A 225 -14.62 -6.23 8.57
CA TRP A 225 -14.14 -6.18 7.19
C TRP A 225 -13.65 -7.56 6.71
N ARG A 226 -12.83 -8.26 7.50
CA ARG A 226 -12.31 -9.60 7.16
C ARG A 226 -13.43 -10.62 6.97
N ILE A 227 -14.47 -10.58 7.81
CA ILE A 227 -15.68 -11.41 7.67
C ILE A 227 -16.43 -11.04 6.38
N GLY A 228 -16.62 -9.74 6.11
CA GLY A 228 -17.24 -9.25 4.90
C GLY A 228 -16.52 -9.69 3.63
N GLU A 229 -15.18 -9.65 3.60
CA GLU A 229 -14.36 -10.14 2.47
C GLU A 229 -14.49 -11.65 2.27
N ALA A 230 -14.46 -12.43 3.36
CA ALA A 230 -14.62 -13.88 3.27
C ALA A 230 -15.97 -14.26 2.65
N LEU A 231 -17.04 -13.55 3.05
CA LEU A 231 -18.38 -13.79 2.53
C LEU A 231 -18.57 -13.25 1.11
N LEU A 232 -17.95 -12.12 0.77
CA LEU A 232 -18.01 -11.54 -0.58
C LEU A 232 -17.52 -12.51 -1.65
N ASN A 233 -16.54 -13.34 -1.33
CA ASN A 233 -15.97 -14.33 -2.25
C ASN A 233 -16.78 -15.64 -2.31
N SER A 234 -17.93 -15.72 -1.64
CA SER A 234 -18.75 -16.92 -1.58
C SER A 234 -19.84 -16.97 -2.64
N SER A 235 -20.06 -18.17 -3.20
CA SER A 235 -21.21 -18.51 -4.04
C SER A 235 -22.52 -18.73 -3.28
N LYS A 236 -22.49 -18.98 -1.96
CA LYS A 236 -23.67 -19.35 -1.15
C LYS A 236 -24.09 -18.31 -0.12
N ASN A 237 -23.16 -17.57 0.46
CA ASN A 237 -23.44 -16.63 1.56
C ASN A 237 -23.00 -15.18 1.28
N GLN A 238 -22.77 -14.80 0.01
CA GLN A 238 -22.39 -13.43 -0.38
C GLN A 238 -23.38 -12.35 0.04
N ASP A 239 -24.67 -12.68 0.20
CA ASP A 239 -25.70 -11.72 0.61
C ASP A 239 -25.49 -11.18 2.04
N LEU A 240 -24.68 -11.87 2.86
CA LEU A 240 -24.29 -11.41 4.19
C LEU A 240 -23.16 -10.37 4.16
N ALA A 241 -22.37 -10.31 3.08
CA ALA A 241 -21.17 -9.47 3.01
C ALA A 241 -21.45 -7.97 3.23
N PRO A 242 -22.50 -7.35 2.64
CA PRO A 242 -22.77 -5.92 2.84
C PRO A 242 -22.94 -5.54 4.32
N THR A 243 -23.63 -6.37 5.11
CA THR A 243 -23.89 -6.12 6.55
C THR A 243 -22.59 -5.91 7.34
N TYR A 244 -21.60 -6.78 7.14
CA TYR A 244 -20.34 -6.70 7.86
C TYR A 244 -19.43 -5.59 7.32
N LEU A 245 -19.48 -5.31 6.01
CA LEU A 245 -18.73 -4.21 5.40
C LEU A 245 -19.28 -2.84 5.82
N GLU A 246 -20.61 -2.69 5.95
CA GLU A 246 -21.25 -1.51 6.53
C GLU A 246 -20.82 -1.30 7.99
N ARG A 247 -20.82 -2.38 8.79
CA ARG A 247 -20.32 -2.35 10.17
C ARG A 247 -18.87 -1.89 10.22
N ALA A 248 -18.00 -2.46 9.39
CA ALA A 248 -16.60 -2.06 9.29
C ALA A 248 -16.45 -0.57 9.02
N ILE A 249 -17.14 -0.05 7.99
CA ILE A 249 -17.11 1.36 7.62
C ILE A 249 -17.58 2.26 8.78
N SER A 250 -18.62 1.85 9.54
CA SER A 250 -19.11 2.63 10.68
C SER A 250 -18.11 2.73 11.85
N LEU A 251 -17.21 1.76 11.97
CA LEU A 251 -16.25 1.65 13.07
C LEU A 251 -14.90 2.30 12.77
N PHE A 252 -14.54 2.43 11.50
CA PHE A 252 -13.36 3.16 11.09
C PHE A 252 -13.59 4.68 11.19
N SER A 253 -12.67 5.38 11.86
CA SER A 253 -12.77 6.83 12.07
C SER A 253 -12.72 7.60 10.75
N ALA A 254 -13.39 8.76 10.71
CA ALA A 254 -13.23 9.73 9.62
C ALA A 254 -11.78 10.18 9.39
N GLU A 255 -10.93 10.04 10.42
CA GLU A 255 -9.48 10.32 10.38
C GLU A 255 -8.65 9.28 9.62
N ALA A 256 -9.23 8.13 9.23
CA ALA A 256 -8.51 7.13 8.45
C ALA A 256 -8.15 7.70 7.06
N PRO A 257 -6.99 7.30 6.47
CA PRO A 257 -6.55 7.81 5.17
C PRO A 257 -7.65 7.71 4.11
N ALA A 258 -7.74 8.71 3.22
CA ALA A 258 -8.79 8.71 2.21
C ALA A 258 -8.72 7.49 1.28
N SER A 259 -7.49 7.02 0.97
CA SER A 259 -7.24 5.81 0.19
C SER A 259 -7.85 4.57 0.82
N PHE A 260 -7.69 4.42 2.14
CA PHE A 260 -8.26 3.32 2.91
C PHE A 260 -9.79 3.37 2.91
N ARG A 261 -10.35 4.56 3.18
CA ARG A 261 -11.80 4.78 3.14
C ARG A 261 -12.38 4.50 1.75
N ALA A 262 -11.71 4.92 0.68
CA ALA A 262 -12.12 4.62 -0.69
C ALA A 262 -12.17 3.11 -0.96
N ARG A 263 -11.12 2.37 -0.56
CA ARG A 263 -11.07 0.90 -0.72
C ARG A 263 -12.24 0.21 -0.03
N LEU A 264 -12.54 0.57 1.22
CA LEU A 264 -13.68 -0.03 1.95
C LEU A 264 -15.01 0.20 1.21
N HIS A 265 -15.24 1.41 0.70
CA HIS A 265 -16.47 1.72 -0.04
C HIS A 265 -16.51 1.01 -1.41
N LYS A 266 -15.36 0.82 -2.08
CA LYS A 266 -15.28 0.01 -3.31
C LYS A 266 -15.67 -1.45 -3.05
N ILE A 267 -15.14 -2.05 -1.97
CA ILE A 267 -15.48 -3.42 -1.57
C ILE A 267 -16.97 -3.53 -1.22
N LEU A 268 -17.53 -2.56 -0.48
CA LEU A 268 -18.98 -2.52 -0.21
C LEU A 268 -19.81 -2.36 -1.48
N ALA A 269 -19.40 -1.51 -2.42
CA ALA A 269 -20.09 -1.37 -3.69
C ALA A 269 -20.04 -2.66 -4.53
N LYS A 270 -18.94 -3.44 -4.45
CA LYS A 270 -18.86 -4.78 -5.05
C LYS A 270 -19.83 -5.74 -4.35
N ALA A 271 -19.86 -5.75 -3.01
CA ALA A 271 -20.79 -6.57 -2.23
C ALA A 271 -22.25 -6.31 -2.58
N TYR A 272 -22.65 -5.04 -2.69
CA TYR A 272 -24.00 -4.68 -3.13
C TYR A 272 -24.30 -5.15 -4.56
N ARG A 273 -23.34 -5.09 -5.49
CA ARG A 273 -23.56 -5.58 -6.86
C ARG A 273 -23.80 -7.09 -6.89
N VAL A 274 -22.96 -7.87 -6.21
CA VAL A 274 -23.08 -9.33 -6.22
C VAL A 274 -24.32 -9.81 -5.47
N SER A 275 -24.79 -9.06 -4.46
CA SER A 275 -26.02 -9.36 -3.72
C SER A 275 -27.29 -8.78 -4.36
N GLY A 276 -27.27 -8.38 -5.64
CA GLY A 276 -28.44 -7.83 -6.34
C GLY A 276 -28.89 -6.42 -5.90
N GLN A 277 -28.13 -5.71 -5.07
CA GLN A 277 -28.44 -4.37 -4.55
C GLN A 277 -27.77 -3.25 -5.39
N ALA A 278 -27.88 -3.32 -6.71
CA ALA A 278 -27.18 -2.41 -7.64
C ALA A 278 -27.42 -0.91 -7.37
N ALA A 279 -28.63 -0.52 -6.96
CA ALA A 279 -28.94 0.88 -6.61
C ALA A 279 -28.10 1.41 -5.43
N LYS A 280 -27.86 0.57 -4.41
CA LYS A 280 -26.99 0.94 -3.28
C LYS A 280 -25.53 1.03 -3.70
N ALA A 281 -25.07 0.15 -4.59
CA ALA A 281 -23.73 0.25 -5.17
C ALA A 281 -23.56 1.59 -5.92
N GLN A 282 -24.54 1.96 -6.74
CA GLN A 282 -24.51 3.21 -7.50
C GLN A 282 -24.48 4.44 -6.59
N ALA A 283 -25.22 4.42 -5.48
CA ALA A 283 -25.24 5.51 -4.50
C ALA A 283 -23.87 5.77 -3.84
N LEU A 284 -22.96 4.78 -3.83
CA LEU A 284 -21.61 4.95 -3.28
C LEU A 284 -20.62 5.60 -4.25
N MET A 285 -20.91 5.66 -5.55
CA MET A 285 -19.92 6.04 -6.57
C MET A 285 -19.38 7.45 -6.36
N ALA A 286 -20.24 8.44 -6.12
CA ALA A 286 -19.81 9.82 -5.88
C ALA A 286 -18.92 9.96 -4.62
N LYS A 287 -19.21 9.18 -3.57
CA LYS A 287 -18.40 9.16 -2.35
C LYS A 287 -17.04 8.50 -2.58
N ILE A 288 -17.00 7.39 -3.32
CA ILE A 288 -15.76 6.72 -3.72
C ILE A 288 -14.90 7.69 -4.52
N GLU A 289 -15.47 8.35 -5.53
CA GLU A 289 -14.76 9.30 -6.39
C GLU A 289 -14.19 10.49 -5.59
N ALA A 290 -14.96 11.03 -4.65
CA ALA A 290 -14.48 12.10 -3.76
C ALA A 290 -13.32 11.64 -2.86
N LEU A 291 -13.41 10.44 -2.29
CA LEU A 291 -12.34 9.86 -1.46
C LEU A 291 -11.10 9.53 -2.29
N GLU A 292 -11.27 9.05 -3.51
CA GLU A 292 -10.19 8.77 -4.46
C GLU A 292 -9.43 10.04 -4.85
N ARG A 293 -10.14 11.15 -5.14
CA ARG A 293 -9.52 12.46 -5.34
C ARG A 293 -8.76 12.94 -4.11
N GLN A 294 -9.39 12.85 -2.93
CA GLN A 294 -8.72 13.23 -1.69
C GLN A 294 -7.43 12.39 -1.47
N ALA A 295 -7.48 11.09 -1.76
CA ALA A 295 -6.34 10.19 -1.64
C ALA A 295 -5.22 10.52 -2.65
N ASP A 296 -5.58 10.93 -3.86
CA ASP A 296 -4.63 11.39 -4.87
C ASP A 296 -3.93 12.67 -4.43
N ASP A 297 -4.69 13.64 -3.92
CA ASP A 297 -4.16 14.89 -3.39
C ASP A 297 -3.23 14.65 -2.18
N GLU A 298 -3.64 13.78 -1.26
CA GLU A 298 -2.83 13.36 -0.12
C GLU A 298 -1.52 12.74 -0.60
N TYR A 299 -1.57 11.81 -1.56
CA TYR A 299 -0.39 11.13 -2.10
C TYR A 299 0.56 12.09 -2.81
N ARG A 300 0.05 12.96 -3.69
CA ARG A 300 0.90 13.92 -4.44
C ARG A 300 1.60 14.90 -3.50
N ARG A 301 1.00 15.24 -2.36
CA ARG A 301 1.62 16.10 -1.34
C ARG A 301 2.69 15.38 -0.52
N SER A 302 2.54 14.09 -0.27
CA SER A 302 3.43 13.35 0.64
C SER A 302 4.48 12.47 -0.06
N VAL A 303 4.38 12.26 -1.38
CA VAL A 303 5.27 11.36 -2.13
C VAL A 303 6.06 12.11 -3.22
N PRO A 304 7.41 12.04 -3.22
CA PRO A 304 8.25 11.32 -2.27
C PRO A 304 8.30 11.98 -0.88
N PRO A 305 8.55 11.22 0.20
CA PRO A 305 8.60 11.74 1.58
C PRO A 305 9.95 12.41 1.91
N PHE A 306 10.66 12.93 0.91
CA PHE A 306 11.97 13.56 1.03
C PHE A 306 12.14 14.65 -0.04
N PRO A 307 13.00 15.66 0.19
CA PRO A 307 13.22 16.73 -0.78
C PRO A 307 13.87 16.19 -2.06
N VAL A 308 13.38 16.64 -3.21
CA VAL A 308 13.97 16.39 -4.52
C VAL A 308 14.44 17.71 -5.11
N HIS A 309 15.69 17.75 -5.56
CA HIS A 309 16.31 18.95 -6.13
C HIS A 309 16.53 18.73 -7.63
N PRO A 310 15.78 19.41 -8.51
CA PRO A 310 16.02 19.37 -9.94
C PRO A 310 17.43 19.82 -10.28
N VAL A 311 18.11 19.11 -11.18
CA VAL A 311 19.36 19.57 -11.77
C VAL A 311 19.07 20.44 -12.99
N GLN A 312 19.99 21.36 -13.29
CA GLN A 312 19.85 22.13 -14.52
C GLN A 312 19.97 21.22 -15.74
N PRO A 313 19.16 21.45 -16.79
CA PRO A 313 19.35 20.81 -18.09
C PRO A 313 20.78 21.06 -18.60
N ARG A 314 21.32 20.12 -19.38
CA ARG A 314 22.61 20.34 -20.03
C ARG A 314 22.50 21.49 -21.03
N LYS A 315 23.57 22.28 -21.12
CA LYS A 315 23.72 23.30 -22.17
C LYS A 315 23.96 22.67 -23.53
N GLU A 316 24.76 21.59 -23.55
CA GLU A 316 25.14 20.86 -24.75
C GLU A 316 24.45 19.49 -24.85
N PRO A 317 24.17 18.98 -26.06
CA PRO A 317 23.71 17.61 -26.26
C PRO A 317 24.68 16.60 -25.67
N GLY A 318 24.18 15.55 -25.02
CA GLY A 318 25.02 14.45 -24.56
C GLY A 318 24.25 13.14 -24.55
N ARG A 319 24.92 12.03 -24.21
CA ARG A 319 24.25 10.73 -24.13
C ARG A 319 23.19 10.76 -23.03
N ALA A 320 21.96 10.41 -23.38
CA ALA A 320 20.91 10.16 -22.41
C ALA A 320 21.22 8.86 -21.65
N VAL A 321 20.97 8.85 -20.35
CA VAL A 321 21.04 7.65 -19.52
C VAL A 321 19.67 7.02 -19.50
N VAL A 322 19.56 5.72 -19.80
CA VAL A 322 18.29 4.99 -19.73
C VAL A 322 18.21 4.26 -18.40
N LEU A 323 17.16 4.52 -17.61
CA LEU A 323 16.82 3.78 -16.41
C LEU A 323 15.58 2.94 -16.69
N GLU A 324 15.77 1.62 -16.72
CA GLU A 324 14.69 0.64 -16.82
C GLU A 324 14.39 0.10 -15.42
N LEU A 325 13.14 0.13 -14.99
CA LEU A 325 12.67 -0.44 -13.73
C LEU A 325 11.61 -1.51 -13.99
N PHE A 326 11.88 -2.74 -13.56
CA PHE A 326 10.90 -3.82 -13.47
C PHE A 326 10.24 -3.80 -12.09
N THR A 327 8.92 -3.69 -12.05
CA THR A 327 8.13 -3.50 -10.82
C THR A 327 6.82 -4.31 -10.85
N GLY A 328 6.02 -4.19 -9.79
CA GLY A 328 4.70 -4.81 -9.69
C GLY A 328 3.76 -4.08 -8.73
N THR A 329 2.50 -3.89 -9.11
CA THR A 329 1.47 -3.22 -8.30
C THR A 329 1.10 -3.97 -7.02
N GLN A 330 1.38 -5.28 -6.99
CA GLN A 330 1.21 -6.14 -5.82
C GLN A 330 2.53 -6.50 -5.12
N CYS A 331 3.61 -5.77 -5.39
CA CYS A 331 4.94 -6.01 -4.82
C CYS A 331 5.23 -4.99 -3.69
N PRO A 332 5.11 -5.37 -2.39
CA PRO A 332 5.44 -4.47 -1.29
C PRO A 332 6.87 -3.93 -1.30
N PRO A 333 7.94 -4.71 -1.61
CA PRO A 333 9.29 -4.16 -1.65
C PRO A 333 9.53 -3.24 -2.84
N CYS A 334 8.64 -3.19 -3.84
CA CYS A 334 8.79 -2.32 -5.01
C CYS A 334 8.59 -0.84 -4.69
N VAL A 335 7.83 -0.53 -3.62
CA VAL A 335 7.46 0.84 -3.22
C VAL A 335 8.67 1.77 -3.12
N ALA A 336 9.78 1.34 -2.49
CA ALA A 336 10.97 2.18 -2.40
C ALA A 336 11.60 2.49 -3.77
N ALA A 337 11.58 1.51 -4.69
CA ALA A 337 12.15 1.65 -6.02
C ALA A 337 11.28 2.55 -6.90
N ASP A 338 9.95 2.38 -6.88
CA ASP A 338 9.01 3.21 -7.65
C ASP A 338 9.11 4.69 -7.22
N VAL A 339 9.10 4.97 -5.92
CA VAL A 339 9.23 6.35 -5.41
C VAL A 339 10.59 6.96 -5.75
N ALA A 340 11.67 6.17 -5.70
CA ALA A 340 13.00 6.63 -6.08
C ALA A 340 13.09 6.91 -7.58
N PHE A 341 12.48 6.07 -8.42
CA PHE A 341 12.39 6.23 -9.86
C PHE A 341 11.63 7.51 -10.24
N ASP A 342 10.49 7.77 -9.61
CA ASP A 342 9.74 9.01 -9.77
C ASP A 342 10.56 10.24 -9.38
N ALA A 343 11.31 10.15 -8.27
CA ALA A 343 12.20 11.22 -7.83
C ALA A 343 13.33 11.49 -8.84
N ILE A 344 13.84 10.46 -9.55
CA ILE A 344 14.80 10.65 -10.66
C ILE A 344 14.15 11.44 -11.81
N GLY A 345 12.90 11.14 -12.15
CA GLY A 345 12.15 11.87 -13.19
C GLY A 345 11.88 13.34 -12.85
N ARG A 346 11.77 13.66 -11.56
CA ARG A 346 11.71 15.04 -11.05
C ARG A 346 13.08 15.71 -10.93
N THR A 347 14.17 14.94 -10.99
CA THR A 347 15.53 15.44 -10.85
C THR A 347 16.11 15.85 -12.19
N TYR A 348 16.02 14.98 -13.20
CA TYR A 348 16.68 15.17 -14.49
C TYR A 348 15.69 15.50 -15.60
N SER A 349 16.15 16.24 -16.62
CA SER A 349 15.34 16.43 -17.83
C SER A 349 15.23 15.11 -18.62
N PRO A 350 14.16 14.91 -19.43
CA PRO A 350 14.02 13.73 -20.30
C PRO A 350 15.15 13.56 -21.33
N THR A 351 15.92 14.61 -21.60
CA THR A 351 17.11 14.58 -22.47
C THR A 351 18.37 14.10 -21.75
N GLN A 352 18.38 14.14 -20.42
CA GLN A 352 19.48 13.64 -19.59
C GLN A 352 19.24 12.20 -19.14
N VAL A 353 18.01 11.91 -18.68
CA VAL A 353 17.62 10.58 -18.19
C VAL A 353 16.27 10.20 -18.78
N ILE A 354 16.24 9.07 -19.48
CA ILE A 354 15.04 8.45 -20.02
C ILE A 354 14.60 7.34 -19.06
N LEU A 355 13.34 7.40 -18.64
CA LEU A 355 12.73 6.48 -17.70
C LEU A 355 11.82 5.49 -18.43
N LEU A 356 11.89 4.21 -18.06
CA LEU A 356 11.02 3.14 -18.56
C LEU A 356 10.61 2.24 -17.40
N GLN A 357 9.31 2.13 -17.14
CA GLN A 357 8.76 1.25 -16.09
C GLN A 357 8.04 0.06 -16.74
N TYR A 358 8.52 -1.14 -16.44
CA TYR A 358 7.99 -2.41 -16.91
C TYR A 358 7.27 -3.12 -15.77
N HIS A 359 5.94 -3.18 -15.85
CA HIS A 359 5.14 -3.93 -14.89
C HIS A 359 5.15 -5.43 -15.22
N LEU A 360 5.29 -6.26 -14.19
CA LEU A 360 5.28 -7.71 -14.28
C LEU A 360 4.23 -8.30 -13.34
N HIS A 361 3.74 -9.49 -13.69
CA HIS A 361 2.89 -10.32 -12.84
C HIS A 361 3.67 -10.97 -11.68
N ILE A 362 4.49 -10.20 -10.96
CA ILE A 362 5.34 -10.64 -9.85
C ILE A 362 5.15 -9.68 -8.66
N PRO A 363 4.77 -10.19 -7.47
CA PRO A 363 4.52 -11.61 -7.14
C PRO A 363 3.13 -12.12 -7.54
N ARG A 364 2.24 -11.25 -8.02
CA ARG A 364 0.85 -11.56 -8.36
C ARG A 364 0.41 -10.78 -9.61
N ALA A 365 -0.80 -11.06 -10.10
CA ALA A 365 -1.42 -10.35 -11.21
C ALA A 365 -1.29 -8.82 -11.09
N ASP A 366 -0.95 -8.15 -12.18
CA ASP A 366 -0.71 -6.70 -12.22
C ASP A 366 -1.34 -6.14 -13.50
N PRO A 367 -2.38 -5.27 -13.39
CA PRO A 367 -3.15 -4.80 -14.54
C PRO A 367 -2.37 -3.87 -15.47
N LEU A 368 -1.13 -3.52 -15.14
CA LEU A 368 -0.24 -2.72 -15.99
C LEU A 368 0.73 -3.58 -16.82
N THR A 369 0.74 -4.90 -16.61
CA THR A 369 1.61 -5.85 -17.34
C THR A 369 1.10 -6.09 -18.75
N ASN A 370 2.00 -6.35 -19.69
CA ASN A 370 1.67 -6.75 -21.05
C ASN A 370 2.70 -7.74 -21.61
N PRO A 371 2.43 -8.37 -22.78
CA PRO A 371 3.37 -9.34 -23.36
C PRO A 371 4.78 -8.78 -23.60
N ASP A 372 4.90 -7.49 -23.91
CA ASP A 372 6.20 -6.88 -24.16
C ASP A 372 7.00 -6.67 -22.88
N THR A 373 6.35 -6.33 -21.75
CA THR A 373 7.05 -6.23 -20.47
C THR A 373 7.56 -7.59 -20.00
N ILE A 374 6.79 -8.67 -20.21
CA ILE A 374 7.21 -10.05 -19.93
C ILE A 374 8.44 -10.42 -20.76
N LYS A 375 8.39 -10.25 -22.08
CA LYS A 375 9.52 -10.56 -22.98
C LYS A 375 10.76 -9.72 -22.67
N ARG A 376 10.59 -8.44 -22.32
CA ARG A 376 11.70 -7.59 -21.88
C ARG A 376 12.34 -8.15 -20.60
N SER A 377 11.54 -8.67 -19.68
CA SER A 377 12.03 -9.30 -18.44
C SER A 377 12.80 -10.59 -18.74
N GLU A 378 12.34 -11.41 -19.71
CA GLU A 378 13.01 -12.63 -20.15
C GLU A 378 14.37 -12.33 -20.79
N PHE A 379 14.44 -11.31 -21.64
CA PHE A 379 15.68 -10.85 -22.26
C PHE A 379 16.76 -10.51 -21.23
N TYR A 380 16.37 -9.83 -20.15
CA TYR A 380 17.28 -9.51 -19.05
C TYR A 380 17.38 -10.59 -17.97
N GLN A 381 16.59 -11.66 -18.07
CA GLN A 381 16.50 -12.75 -17.09
C GLN A 381 16.14 -12.27 -15.68
N VAL A 382 15.19 -11.33 -15.59
CA VAL A 382 14.71 -10.77 -14.32
C VAL A 382 14.08 -11.89 -13.47
N GLN A 383 14.63 -12.13 -12.27
CA GLN A 383 14.16 -13.18 -11.36
C GLN A 383 13.17 -12.67 -10.31
N GLY A 384 12.98 -11.36 -10.21
CA GLY A 384 12.10 -10.76 -9.22
C GLY A 384 11.98 -9.25 -9.35
N THR A 385 10.99 -8.69 -8.67
CA THR A 385 10.73 -7.26 -8.61
C THR A 385 10.97 -6.73 -7.18
N PRO A 386 11.53 -5.52 -7.01
CA PRO A 386 11.98 -4.61 -8.07
C PRO A 386 13.37 -4.99 -8.63
N THR A 387 13.58 -4.80 -9.93
CA THR A 387 14.90 -4.89 -10.59
C THR A 387 15.12 -3.67 -11.47
N ALA A 388 16.24 -2.97 -11.30
CA ALA A 388 16.56 -1.78 -12.08
C ALA A 388 17.86 -1.94 -12.87
N LEU A 389 17.87 -1.39 -14.08
CA LEU A 389 19.02 -1.37 -14.97
C LEU A 389 19.32 0.05 -15.43
N ILE A 390 20.62 0.37 -15.50
CA ILE A 390 21.11 1.63 -16.08
C ILE A 390 21.85 1.28 -17.36
N ASN A 391 21.38 1.83 -18.48
CA ASN A 391 21.87 1.54 -19.82
C ASN A 391 21.95 0.02 -20.10
N GLY A 392 20.94 -0.73 -19.66
CA GLY A 392 20.87 -2.19 -19.82
C GLY A 392 21.80 -3.01 -18.91
N LYS A 393 22.48 -2.38 -17.94
CA LYS A 393 23.29 -3.07 -16.92
C LYS A 393 22.56 -3.10 -15.58
N PRO A 394 22.47 -4.26 -14.89
CA PRO A 394 21.77 -4.36 -13.62
C PRO A 394 22.43 -3.51 -12.53
N THR A 395 21.60 -2.97 -11.64
CA THR A 395 22.03 -2.21 -10.46
C THR A 395 21.95 -3.05 -9.19
N SER A 396 22.45 -2.52 -8.07
CA SER A 396 22.23 -3.12 -6.74
C SER A 396 20.74 -3.11 -6.37
N GLY A 397 20.30 -4.04 -5.51
CA GLY A 397 18.90 -4.15 -5.10
C GLY A 397 18.29 -2.84 -4.58
N LEU A 398 17.14 -2.45 -5.16
CA LEU A 398 16.42 -1.22 -4.82
C LEU A 398 15.16 -1.45 -3.97
N GLY A 399 14.94 -2.69 -3.54
CA GLY A 399 13.75 -3.03 -2.76
C GLY A 399 13.70 -2.38 -1.37
N GLY A 400 12.49 -2.26 -0.85
CA GLY A 400 12.20 -1.85 0.52
C GLY A 400 10.84 -1.17 0.70
N PRO A 401 10.43 -0.94 1.95
CA PRO A 401 9.30 -0.07 2.26
C PRO A 401 9.59 1.38 1.88
N MET A 402 8.55 2.22 1.78
CA MET A 402 8.64 3.63 1.36
C MET A 402 9.72 4.45 2.09
N GLN A 403 9.98 4.18 3.38
CA GLN A 403 11.01 4.89 4.16
C GLN A 403 12.44 4.71 3.60
N TYR A 404 12.69 3.67 2.79
CA TYR A 404 13.99 3.45 2.14
C TYR A 404 14.13 4.20 0.83
N ALA A 405 13.05 4.80 0.30
CA ALA A 405 13.03 5.44 -1.01
C ALA A 405 14.12 6.52 -1.16
N GLU A 406 14.40 7.33 -0.14
CA GLU A 406 15.46 8.35 -0.21
C GLU A 406 16.84 7.71 -0.40
N SER A 407 17.13 6.62 0.30
CA SER A 407 18.38 5.89 0.14
C SER A 407 18.53 5.30 -1.27
N ARG A 408 17.43 4.78 -1.83
CA ARG A 408 17.40 4.21 -3.20
C ARG A 408 17.57 5.30 -4.25
N TYR A 409 16.92 6.44 -4.05
CA TYR A 409 17.09 7.64 -4.86
C TYR A 409 18.56 8.11 -4.87
N LYS A 410 19.22 8.20 -3.71
CA LYS A 410 20.65 8.56 -3.62
C LYS A 410 21.56 7.56 -4.34
N THR A 411 21.27 6.26 -4.25
CA THR A 411 21.98 5.23 -5.03
C THR A 411 21.83 5.45 -6.52
N LEU A 412 20.60 5.67 -7.01
CA LEU A 412 20.34 5.95 -8.42
C LEU A 412 21.03 7.24 -8.89
N LEU A 413 21.00 8.31 -8.10
CA LEU A 413 21.72 9.55 -8.41
C LEU A 413 23.21 9.30 -8.64
N LYS A 414 23.86 8.57 -7.73
CA LYS A 414 25.29 8.25 -7.85
C LYS A 414 25.58 7.47 -9.13
N LEU A 415 24.79 6.45 -9.42
CA LEU A 415 24.99 5.61 -10.60
C LEU A 415 24.73 6.37 -11.90
N ILE A 416 23.64 7.14 -11.97
CA ILE A 416 23.29 7.96 -13.14
C ILE A 416 24.39 8.99 -13.41
N ASN A 417 24.83 9.72 -12.39
CA ASN A 417 25.86 10.76 -12.52
C ASN A 417 27.17 10.22 -13.11
N ALA A 418 27.52 8.97 -12.83
CA ALA A 418 28.70 8.33 -13.42
C ALA A 418 28.61 8.14 -14.95
N HIS A 419 27.40 8.16 -15.51
CA HIS A 419 27.16 7.98 -16.95
C HIS A 419 26.79 9.28 -17.68
N LEU A 420 26.45 10.37 -16.97
CA LEU A 420 25.95 11.59 -17.62
C LEU A 420 27.00 12.32 -18.49
N GLN A 421 28.29 12.11 -18.25
CA GLN A 421 29.35 12.79 -19.02
C GLN A 421 29.70 12.08 -20.34
N ALA A 422 29.05 10.94 -20.64
CA ALA A 422 29.31 10.22 -21.88
C ALA A 422 28.81 10.99 -23.11
N GLU A 423 29.64 11.05 -24.14
CA GLU A 423 29.26 11.56 -25.46
C GLU A 423 28.34 10.56 -26.17
N PRO A 424 27.36 11.04 -26.95
CA PRO A 424 26.50 10.18 -27.74
C PRO A 424 27.33 9.55 -28.88
N PRO A 425 27.30 8.22 -29.07
CA PRO A 425 28.11 7.55 -30.09
C PRO A 425 27.63 7.82 -31.52
N CYS A 426 26.42 8.37 -31.67
CA CYS A 426 25.76 8.65 -32.93
C CYS A 426 24.64 9.70 -32.75
N HIS A 427 24.07 10.20 -33.83
CA HIS A 427 22.87 11.03 -33.82
C HIS A 427 21.62 10.18 -34.08
N ILE A 428 20.55 10.44 -33.33
CA ILE A 428 19.22 9.85 -33.51
C ILE A 428 18.23 11.00 -33.76
N ASP A 429 17.69 11.09 -34.97
CA ASP A 429 16.55 11.94 -35.29
C ASP A 429 15.28 11.09 -35.15
N LEU A 430 14.47 11.35 -34.13
CA LEU A 430 13.23 10.63 -33.83
C LEU A 430 12.04 11.56 -34.06
N GLN A 431 11.15 11.16 -34.96
CA GLN A 431 9.93 11.89 -35.28
C GLN A 431 8.71 11.01 -35.00
N VAL A 432 7.69 11.61 -34.40
CA VAL A 432 6.41 10.94 -34.14
C VAL A 432 5.29 11.83 -34.61
N ARG A 433 4.38 11.26 -35.39
CA ARG A 433 3.17 11.95 -35.87
C ARG A 433 1.96 11.16 -35.45
N LYS A 434 0.98 11.83 -34.87
CA LYS A 434 -0.33 11.26 -34.57
C LYS A 434 -1.31 11.70 -35.65
N GLN A 435 -2.00 10.73 -36.25
CA GLN A 435 -3.08 10.94 -37.21
C GLN A 435 -4.28 10.12 -36.71
N ASP A 436 -5.28 10.80 -36.15
CA ASP A 436 -6.40 10.17 -35.45
C ASP A 436 -5.93 9.19 -34.37
N HIS A 437 -6.12 7.89 -34.60
CA HIS A 437 -5.74 6.79 -33.71
C HIS A 437 -4.46 6.06 -34.16
N HIS A 438 -3.79 6.54 -35.20
CA HIS A 438 -2.52 6.01 -35.68
C HIS A 438 -1.34 6.85 -35.23
N LEU A 439 -0.29 6.20 -34.75
CA LEU A 439 1.02 6.79 -34.49
C LEU A 439 2.01 6.33 -35.55
N ASP A 440 2.47 7.28 -36.37
CA ASP A 440 3.60 7.08 -37.28
C ASP A 440 4.90 7.44 -36.56
N ILE A 441 5.74 6.44 -36.37
CA ILE A 441 7.03 6.57 -35.69
C ILE A 441 8.12 6.39 -36.72
N GLU A 442 9.09 7.30 -36.72
CA GLU A 442 10.25 7.21 -37.60
C GLU A 442 11.52 7.61 -36.84
N ALA A 443 12.58 6.81 -36.96
CA ALA A 443 13.89 7.21 -36.51
C ALA A 443 14.95 7.04 -37.59
N THR A 444 15.84 8.01 -37.64
CA THR A 444 17.05 8.00 -38.45
C THR A 444 18.28 8.00 -37.54
N VAL A 445 19.09 6.95 -37.62
CA VAL A 445 20.37 6.82 -36.91
C VAL A 445 21.50 7.12 -37.89
N SER A 446 22.44 7.98 -37.50
CA SER A 446 23.58 8.37 -38.34
C SER A 446 24.85 8.66 -37.56
N GLY A 447 26.01 8.53 -38.22
CA GLY A 447 27.30 8.94 -37.65
C GLY A 447 27.91 7.96 -36.63
N TYR A 448 27.42 6.71 -36.58
CA TYR A 448 27.99 5.69 -35.68
C TYR A 448 29.27 5.10 -36.27
N LYS A 449 30.44 5.53 -35.79
CA LYS A 449 31.74 5.12 -36.37
C LYS A 449 32.07 3.62 -36.21
N ASN A 450 31.82 3.05 -35.03
CA ASN A 450 32.21 1.68 -34.66
C ASN A 450 31.04 0.90 -34.06
N MET A 451 30.04 0.61 -34.87
CA MET A 451 28.80 0.00 -34.41
C MET A 451 28.95 -1.51 -34.12
N PRO A 452 28.52 -2.00 -32.95
CA PRO A 452 28.50 -3.43 -32.67
C PRO A 452 27.61 -4.20 -33.67
N GLU A 453 28.01 -5.40 -34.07
CA GLU A 453 27.28 -6.23 -35.05
C GLU A 453 25.85 -6.59 -34.58
N LYS A 454 25.69 -6.79 -33.26
CA LYS A 454 24.41 -7.09 -32.62
C LYS A 454 23.67 -5.84 -32.12
N ALA A 455 24.09 -4.64 -32.53
CA ALA A 455 23.36 -3.42 -32.25
C ALA A 455 22.02 -3.40 -33.01
N ARG A 456 20.96 -3.00 -32.30
CA ARG A 456 19.60 -2.93 -32.80
C ARG A 456 18.96 -1.60 -32.42
N LEU A 457 18.13 -1.08 -33.30
CA LEU A 457 17.20 0.01 -33.01
C LEU A 457 15.88 -0.58 -32.51
N LEU A 458 15.43 -0.19 -31.33
CA LEU A 458 14.11 -0.54 -30.79
C LEU A 458 13.29 0.72 -30.60
N PHE A 459 11.97 0.60 -30.79
CA PHE A 459 11.01 1.62 -30.38
C PHE A 459 10.28 1.16 -29.12
N VAL A 460 10.08 2.05 -28.17
CA VAL A 460 9.32 1.78 -26.95
C VAL A 460 8.24 2.84 -26.82
N LEU A 461 6.98 2.41 -26.74
CA LEU A 461 5.84 3.29 -26.50
C LEU A 461 5.54 3.29 -25.00
N VAL A 462 5.50 4.47 -24.40
CA VAL A 462 5.22 4.63 -22.97
C VAL A 462 4.10 5.63 -22.71
N GLU A 463 3.37 5.38 -21.62
CA GLU A 463 2.41 6.30 -21.04
C GLU A 463 3.07 7.05 -19.88
N LYS A 464 3.09 8.39 -19.92
CA LYS A 464 3.86 9.21 -18.98
C LYS A 464 3.46 8.99 -17.52
N GLU A 465 2.16 8.89 -17.26
CA GLU A 465 1.60 8.68 -15.93
C GLU A 465 0.33 7.85 -16.10
N VAL A 466 0.23 6.78 -15.33
CA VAL A 466 -0.96 5.93 -15.24
C VAL A 466 -1.44 5.99 -13.80
N ARG A 467 -2.68 6.44 -13.62
CA ARG A 467 -3.32 6.44 -12.30
C ARG A 467 -3.88 5.05 -12.04
N TYR A 468 -3.30 4.35 -11.07
CA TYR A 468 -3.82 3.08 -10.56
C TYR A 468 -3.53 2.96 -9.06
N PRO A 469 -4.56 3.11 -8.19
CA PRO A 469 -4.47 2.95 -6.73
C PRO A 469 -4.08 1.53 -6.27
N ALA A 470 -2.84 1.15 -6.51
CA ALA A 470 -2.38 -0.23 -6.37
C ALA A 470 -2.42 -0.74 -4.91
N PRO A 471 -2.52 -2.06 -4.71
CA PRO A 471 -2.46 -2.69 -3.38
C PRO A 471 -1.21 -2.36 -2.55
N ASN A 472 -0.07 -2.10 -3.20
CA ASN A 472 1.18 -1.68 -2.56
C ASN A 472 1.24 -0.18 -2.17
N GLU A 473 0.14 0.57 -2.34
CA GLU A 473 -0.03 2.00 -2.03
C GLU A 473 0.58 2.99 -3.03
N ILE A 474 1.24 2.52 -4.09
CA ILE A 474 1.61 3.39 -5.21
C ILE A 474 0.35 3.72 -6.02
N ARG A 475 0.07 5.01 -6.22
CA ARG A 475 -1.16 5.48 -6.91
C ARG A 475 -0.92 5.95 -8.34
N PHE A 476 0.29 6.40 -8.64
CA PHE A 476 0.70 6.91 -9.93
C PHE A 476 1.95 6.16 -10.37
N HIS A 477 1.87 5.54 -11.54
CA HIS A 477 2.95 4.77 -12.16
C HIS A 477 3.45 5.58 -13.35
N HIS A 478 4.75 5.80 -13.45
CA HIS A 478 5.30 6.76 -14.41
C HIS A 478 6.11 6.06 -15.48
N HIS A 479 6.00 6.56 -16.72
CA HIS A 479 6.69 6.00 -17.88
C HIS A 479 6.39 4.50 -18.10
N VAL A 480 5.12 4.12 -17.92
CA VAL A 480 4.65 2.74 -18.05
C VAL A 480 4.76 2.31 -19.51
N VAL A 481 5.52 1.25 -19.77
CA VAL A 481 5.72 0.72 -21.12
C VAL A 481 4.46 0.00 -21.59
N ARG A 482 3.90 0.46 -22.71
CA ARG A 482 2.66 -0.08 -23.31
C ARG A 482 2.92 -1.02 -24.49
N ALA A 483 4.00 -0.78 -25.23
CA ALA A 483 4.38 -1.63 -26.36
C ALA A 483 5.86 -1.43 -26.72
N ILE A 484 6.41 -2.39 -27.46
CA ILE A 484 7.68 -2.28 -28.18
C ILE A 484 7.40 -2.43 -29.69
N PRO A 485 6.99 -1.34 -30.38
CA PRO A 485 6.67 -1.38 -31.80
C PRO A 485 7.86 -1.85 -32.65
N GLY A 486 7.59 -2.74 -33.62
CA GLY A 486 8.65 -3.41 -34.39
C GLY A 486 9.24 -4.65 -33.71
N GLY A 487 8.86 -4.94 -32.46
CA GLY A 487 9.22 -6.16 -31.73
C GLY A 487 10.56 -6.10 -30.99
N HIS A 488 10.82 -7.13 -30.21
CA HIS A 488 11.94 -7.22 -29.25
C HIS A 488 13.31 -7.44 -29.90
N GLU A 489 13.32 -8.03 -31.10
CA GLU A 489 14.56 -8.21 -31.87
C GLU A 489 15.12 -6.89 -32.41
N GLY A 490 14.25 -5.87 -32.49
CA GLY A 490 14.57 -4.57 -33.08
C GLY A 490 15.00 -4.65 -34.55
N PHE A 491 15.43 -3.51 -35.07
CA PHE A 491 15.92 -3.38 -36.43
C PHE A 491 17.44 -3.39 -36.44
N ALA A 492 18.05 -4.16 -37.35
CA ALA A 492 19.48 -4.09 -37.58
C ALA A 492 19.87 -2.67 -38.03
N LEU A 493 21.00 -2.20 -37.51
CA LEU A 493 21.57 -0.92 -37.92
C LEU A 493 22.57 -1.15 -39.06
N GLU A 494 22.53 -0.29 -40.06
CA GLU A 494 23.46 -0.19 -41.17
C GLU A 494 24.61 0.79 -40.86
N LYS A 495 25.77 0.58 -41.50
CA LYS A 495 27.04 1.22 -41.15
C LYS A 495 27.03 2.76 -41.24
N ASP A 496 26.34 3.32 -42.23
CA ASP A 496 26.38 4.76 -42.50
C ASP A 496 25.15 5.49 -41.95
N LYS A 497 23.97 4.99 -42.32
CA LYS A 497 22.69 5.58 -41.95
C LYS A 497 21.61 4.51 -41.95
N THR A 498 20.84 4.43 -40.87
CA THR A 498 19.67 3.56 -40.80
C THR A 498 18.43 4.42 -40.67
N ARG A 499 17.41 4.18 -41.48
CA ARG A 499 16.07 4.79 -41.33
C ARG A 499 15.05 3.69 -41.15
N GLN A 500 14.26 3.77 -40.08
CA GLN A 500 13.20 2.82 -39.78
C GLN A 500 11.91 3.55 -39.45
N SER A 501 10.79 2.96 -39.85
CA SER A 501 9.47 3.48 -39.52
C SER A 501 8.53 2.34 -39.13
N VAL A 502 7.69 2.61 -38.13
CA VAL A 502 6.65 1.71 -37.64
C VAL A 502 5.38 2.52 -37.42
N ARG A 503 4.22 1.92 -37.74
CA ARG A 503 2.91 2.48 -37.44
C ARG A 503 2.26 1.68 -36.32
N VAL A 504 1.72 2.37 -35.31
CA VAL A 504 0.93 1.78 -34.23
C VAL A 504 -0.51 2.25 -34.36
N ASP A 505 -1.45 1.33 -34.30
CA ASP A 505 -2.87 1.63 -34.15
C ASP A 505 -3.23 1.54 -32.66
N LEU A 506 -3.63 2.66 -32.07
CA LEU A 506 -3.91 2.77 -30.64
C LEU A 506 -5.18 2.01 -30.23
N VAL A 507 -6.16 1.89 -31.13
CA VAL A 507 -7.41 1.14 -30.86
C VAL A 507 -7.10 -0.35 -30.81
N ASN A 508 -6.33 -0.84 -31.78
CA ASN A 508 -5.89 -2.24 -31.79
C ASN A 508 -4.97 -2.55 -30.61
N LEU A 509 -4.05 -1.63 -30.26
CA LEU A 509 -3.18 -1.79 -29.10
C LEU A 509 -3.99 -1.90 -27.80
N GLU A 510 -4.95 -0.99 -27.57
CA GLU A 510 -5.80 -1.06 -26.37
C GLU A 510 -6.54 -2.40 -26.30
N LYS A 511 -7.11 -2.84 -27.42
CA LYS A 511 -7.81 -4.13 -27.53
C LYS A 511 -6.88 -5.30 -27.22
N ASP A 512 -5.68 -5.33 -27.79
CA ASP A 512 -4.72 -6.44 -27.59
C ASP A 512 -4.22 -6.51 -26.15
N LEU A 513 -3.97 -5.35 -25.51
CA LEU A 513 -3.63 -5.25 -24.10
C LEU A 513 -4.77 -5.78 -23.22
N ARG A 514 -6.01 -5.38 -23.51
CA ARG A 514 -7.21 -5.83 -22.80
C ARG A 514 -7.43 -7.33 -22.97
N ASP A 515 -7.29 -7.85 -24.18
CA ASP A 515 -7.42 -9.28 -24.49
C ASP A 515 -6.36 -10.11 -23.75
N TYR A 516 -5.13 -9.61 -23.64
CA TYR A 516 -4.09 -10.23 -22.82
C TYR A 516 -4.48 -10.30 -21.34
N LEU A 517 -4.86 -9.18 -20.73
CA LEU A 517 -5.24 -9.13 -19.31
C LEU A 517 -6.45 -10.03 -19.02
N ASN A 518 -7.46 -10.02 -19.90
CA ASN A 518 -8.64 -10.86 -19.77
C ASN A 518 -8.34 -12.36 -19.88
N ARG A 519 -7.36 -12.76 -20.72
CA ARG A 519 -6.90 -14.16 -20.75
C ARG A 519 -6.19 -14.52 -19.46
N TYR A 520 -5.28 -13.68 -18.98
CA TYR A 520 -4.54 -13.92 -17.73
C TYR A 520 -5.49 -14.03 -16.52
N ALA A 521 -6.52 -13.19 -16.48
CA ALA A 521 -7.53 -13.16 -15.41
C ALA A 521 -8.29 -14.49 -15.23
N ARG A 522 -8.37 -15.33 -16.28
CA ARG A 522 -9.05 -16.65 -16.22
C ARG A 522 -8.32 -17.64 -15.34
N GLU A 523 -7.00 -17.50 -15.24
CA GLU A 523 -6.14 -18.40 -14.47
C GLU A 523 -5.71 -17.76 -13.15
N THR A 524 -5.41 -16.47 -13.18
CA THR A 524 -4.94 -15.72 -12.01
C THR A 524 -5.78 -14.45 -11.83
N PRO A 525 -6.65 -14.38 -10.81
CA PRO A 525 -7.48 -13.20 -10.56
C PRO A 525 -6.65 -11.94 -10.28
N PHE A 526 -7.11 -10.82 -10.82
CA PHE A 526 -6.61 -9.49 -10.49
C PHE A 526 -7.13 -9.02 -9.13
N PRO A 527 -6.44 -8.07 -8.46
CA PRO A 527 -6.87 -7.56 -7.15
C PRO A 527 -8.18 -6.77 -7.24
N ASP A 528 -8.51 -6.21 -8.40
CA ASP A 528 -9.73 -5.49 -8.72
C ASP A 528 -10.04 -5.59 -10.22
N ASP A 529 -11.13 -4.96 -10.64
CA ASP A 529 -11.63 -4.99 -12.02
C ASP A 529 -11.06 -3.81 -12.87
N GLU A 530 -10.17 -2.97 -12.33
CA GLU A 530 -9.61 -1.82 -13.04
C GLU A 530 -8.53 -2.27 -14.03
N GLN A 531 -8.63 -1.80 -15.27
CA GLN A 531 -7.64 -2.01 -16.34
C GLN A 531 -7.32 -0.64 -16.96
N PRO A 532 -6.36 0.10 -16.39
CA PRO A 532 -6.03 1.46 -16.82
C PRO A 532 -5.26 1.42 -18.14
N LEU A 533 -6.01 1.53 -19.22
CA LEU A 533 -5.57 1.45 -20.63
C LEU A 533 -5.99 2.71 -21.38
N GLU A 534 -5.89 3.88 -20.74
CA GLU A 534 -6.30 5.14 -21.37
C GLU A 534 -5.42 5.54 -22.55
N LEU A 535 -4.16 5.10 -22.58
CA LEU A 535 -3.16 5.38 -23.63
C LEU A 535 -3.02 6.88 -23.92
N ARG A 536 -2.94 7.69 -22.86
CA ARG A 536 -2.84 9.16 -22.96
C ARG A 536 -1.43 9.66 -22.70
N HIS A 537 -1.15 10.89 -23.12
CA HIS A 537 0.13 11.55 -22.88
C HIS A 537 1.33 10.66 -23.24
N LEU A 538 1.26 10.04 -24.41
CA LEU A 538 2.22 9.04 -24.84
C LEU A 538 3.58 9.66 -25.18
N ARG A 539 4.62 8.83 -25.08
CA ARG A 539 5.98 9.12 -25.58
C ARG A 539 6.51 7.93 -26.34
N VAL A 540 7.39 8.20 -27.29
CA VAL A 540 8.16 7.17 -27.96
C VAL A 540 9.63 7.36 -27.62
N ILE A 541 10.30 6.25 -27.31
CA ILE A 541 11.73 6.19 -27.11
C ILE A 541 12.32 5.34 -28.24
N ALA A 542 13.35 5.86 -28.91
CA ALA A 542 14.23 5.09 -29.77
C ALA A 542 15.45 4.66 -28.96
N LEU A 543 15.69 3.36 -28.82
CA LEU A 543 16.83 2.78 -28.12
C LEU A 543 17.78 2.15 -29.13
N ILE A 544 19.07 2.42 -29.02
CA ILE A 544 20.11 1.62 -29.67
C ILE A 544 20.69 0.68 -28.61
N GLN A 545 20.52 -0.62 -28.80
CA GLN A 545 20.96 -1.64 -27.85
C GLN A 545 21.80 -2.71 -28.52
N ASP A 546 22.94 -3.06 -27.93
CA ASP A 546 23.70 -4.26 -28.30
C ASP A 546 23.07 -5.48 -27.62
N LEU A 547 22.48 -6.38 -28.41
CA LEU A 547 21.81 -7.57 -27.87
C LEU A 547 22.80 -8.60 -27.30
N ALA A 548 24.07 -8.58 -27.70
CA ALA A 548 25.08 -9.51 -27.16
C ALA A 548 25.45 -9.15 -25.71
N THR A 549 25.67 -7.86 -25.45
CA THR A 549 26.08 -7.36 -24.13
C THR A 549 24.91 -6.82 -23.29
N ARG A 550 23.73 -6.72 -23.90
CA ARG A 550 22.51 -6.08 -23.41
C ARG A 550 22.66 -4.58 -23.12
N GLU A 551 23.78 -3.95 -23.51
CA GLU A 551 24.03 -2.54 -23.23
C GLU A 551 23.18 -1.63 -24.12
N ILE A 552 22.52 -0.64 -23.53
CA ILE A 552 21.90 0.45 -24.27
C ILE A 552 22.97 1.51 -24.55
N LEU A 553 23.31 1.64 -25.82
CA LEU A 553 24.41 2.46 -26.32
C LEU A 553 24.00 3.93 -26.45
N HIS A 554 22.77 4.19 -26.88
CA HIS A 554 22.20 5.54 -26.97
C HIS A 554 20.67 5.48 -27.02
N ALA A 555 20.02 6.61 -26.77
CA ALA A 555 18.58 6.73 -26.83
C ALA A 555 18.14 8.16 -27.12
N ALA A 556 16.98 8.28 -27.76
CA ALA A 556 16.27 9.55 -27.97
C ALA A 556 14.79 9.38 -27.60
N LEU A 557 14.15 10.49 -27.25
CA LEU A 557 12.76 10.53 -26.80
C LEU A 557 12.02 11.62 -27.57
N ALA A 558 10.80 11.29 -27.99
CA ALA A 558 9.85 12.23 -28.58
C ALA A 558 8.50 12.13 -27.85
N ASP A 559 7.90 13.29 -27.56
CA ASP A 559 6.52 13.36 -27.11
C ASP A 559 5.58 13.07 -28.28
N VAL A 560 4.52 12.31 -28.02
CA VAL A 560 3.43 12.14 -28.99
C VAL A 560 2.56 13.40 -28.91
N PRO A 561 2.27 14.08 -30.05
CA PRO A 561 1.33 15.20 -30.06
C PRO A 561 -0.04 14.77 -29.54
N ASP A 562 -0.70 15.63 -28.77
CA ASP A 562 -2.04 15.36 -28.22
C ASP A 562 -3.09 15.18 -29.32
#